data_AF-B8F9R6-F1
#
_entry.id   AF-B8F9R6-F1
#
_cell.length_a   1.000
_cell.length_b   1.000
_cell.length_c   1.000
_cell.angle_alpha   90.00
_cell.angle_beta   90.00
_cell.angle_gamma   90.00
#
_symmetry.space_group_name_H-M   'P 1'
#
loop_
_entity.id
_entity.type
_entity.pdbx_description
1 polymer ?
#
loop_
_entity_poly.entity_id
_entity_poly.type
_entity_poly.pdbx_seq_one_letter_code
_entity_poly.pdbx_strand_id
1 'polypeptide(L)' 'MAQEKQVPLMISVPVEIRTKLRTMAAQQNLENPDKVTSAAVIAREIILNNLNKK' A
#
# COMPACT_ATOMS: atom_id res chain seq x y z
N MET A 1 -13.10 -11.74 -17.48
CA MET A 1 -11.75 -11.13 -17.64
C MET A 1 -10.85 -11.86 -16.67
N ALA A 2 -9.76 -12.48 -17.14
CA ALA A 2 -8.89 -13.25 -16.26
C ALA A 2 -8.30 -12.31 -15.21
N GLN A 3 -8.75 -12.44 -13.96
CA GLN A 3 -8.26 -11.67 -12.85
C GLN A 3 -6.77 -12.02 -12.72
N GLU A 4 -5.88 -11.10 -13.10
CA GLU A 4 -4.45 -11.30 -12.98
C GLU A 4 -4.17 -11.76 -11.56
N LYS A 5 -3.64 -12.97 -11.42
CA LYS A 5 -3.41 -13.57 -10.10
C LYS A 5 -2.38 -12.72 -9.38
N GLN A 6 -2.83 -11.90 -8.45
CA GLN A 6 -1.92 -11.19 -7.56
C GLN A 6 -1.21 -12.22 -6.67
N VAL A 7 0.11 -12.16 -6.66
CA VAL A 7 0.95 -13.00 -5.80
C VAL A 7 1.41 -12.17 -4.60
N PRO A 8 1.44 -12.75 -3.39
CA PRO A 8 1.93 -12.05 -2.22
C PRO A 8 3.44 -11.80 -2.35
N LEU A 9 3.88 -10.59 -2.00
CA LEU A 9 5.28 -10.22 -1.90
C LEU A 9 5.55 -9.78 -0.46
N MET A 10 6.46 -10.48 0.22
CA MET A 10 6.93 -10.08 1.53
C MET A 10 8.12 -9.14 1.36
N ILE A 11 8.05 -7.96 1.99
CA ILE A 11 9.13 -6.97 1.94
C ILE A 11 9.59 -6.64 3.35
N SER A 12 10.91 -6.59 3.54
CA SER A 12 11.54 -6.09 4.75
C SER A 12 11.86 -4.61 4.57
N VAL A 13 11.38 -3.77 5.48
CA VAL A 13 11.62 -2.32 5.48
C VAL A 13 12.01 -1.85 6.88
N PRO A 14 12.73 -0.73 7.01
CA PRO A 14 12.99 -0.12 8.31
C PRO A 14 11.69 0.18 9.08
N VAL A 15 11.78 0.19 10.41
CA VAL A 15 10.63 0.38 11.29
C VAL A 15 9.95 1.73 11.02
N GLU A 16 10.74 2.76 10.75
CA GLU A 16 10.28 4.12 10.46
C GLU A 16 9.43 4.15 9.19
N ILE A 17 9.84 3.39 8.16
CA ILE A 17 9.10 3.27 6.91
C ILE A 17 7.79 2.53 7.13
N ARG A 18 7.82 1.41 7.87
CA ARG A 18 6.59 0.68 8.23
C ARG A 18 5.61 1.59 8.99
N THR A 19 6.11 2.37 9.95
CA THR A 19 5.28 3.32 10.71
C THR A 19 4.68 4.37 9.79
N LYS A 20 5.48 4.97 8.89
CA LYS A 20 4.99 5.95 7.93
C LYS A 20 3.88 5.40 7.03
N LEU A 21 4.05 4.17 6.52
CA LEU A 21 3.01 3.48 5.72
C LEU A 21 1.71 3.29 6.51
N ARG A 22 1.80 2.95 7.80
CA ARG A 22 0.63 2.81 8.68
C ARG A 22 -0.06 4.15 8.93
N THR A 23 0.70 5.22 9.16
CA THR A 23 0.15 6.57 9.31
C THR A 23 -0.59 7.01 8.05
N MET A 24 -0.01 6.79 6.87
CA MET A 24 -0.67 7.09 5.60
C MET A 24 -1.97 6.31 5.42
N ALA A 25 -1.98 5.02 5.76
CA ALA A 25 -3.18 4.21 5.70
C ALA A 25 -4.25 4.70 6.67
N ALA A 26 -3.87 5.03 7.90
CA ALA A 26 -4.79 5.58 8.90
C ALA A 26 -5.39 6.92 8.43
N GLN A 27 -4.58 7.80 7.84
CA GLN A 27 -5.06 9.08 7.31
C GLN A 27 -6.11 8.88 6.21
N GLN A 28 -5.85 7.99 5.25
CA GLN A 28 -6.83 7.70 4.19
C GLN A 28 -8.12 7.09 4.73
N ASN A 29 -8.04 6.25 5.76
CA ASN A 29 -9.22 5.65 6.40
C ASN A 29 -10.06 6.68 7.16
N LEU A 30 -9.41 7.68 7.78
CA LEU A 30 -10.12 8.78 8.43
C LEU A 30 -10.87 9.65 7.41
N GLU A 31 -10.26 9.89 6.26
CA GLU A 31 -10.85 10.69 5.19
C GLU A 31 -11.95 9.93 4.43
N ASN A 32 -11.83 8.61 4.28
CA ASN A 32 -12.80 7.75 3.60
C ASN A 32 -13.13 6.52 4.45
N PRO A 33 -14.06 6.64 5.42
CA PRO A 33 -14.40 5.55 6.34
C PRO A 33 -14.91 4.28 5.66
N ASP A 34 -15.55 4.42 4.49
CA ASP A 34 -16.11 3.29 3.72
C ASP A 34 -15.03 2.48 2.99
N LYS A 35 -13.80 2.98 2.89
CA LYS A 35 -12.67 2.31 2.24
C LYS A 35 -11.52 2.13 3.21
N VAL A 36 -11.51 0.97 3.88
CA VAL A 36 -10.39 0.58 4.75
C VAL A 36 -9.19 0.16 3.92
N THR A 37 -8.13 0.97 3.94
CA THR A 37 -6.81 0.67 3.40
C THR A 37 -5.84 0.20 4.51
N SER A 38 -4.73 -0.39 4.08
CA SER A 38 -3.68 -0.90 4.97
C SER A 38 -2.29 -0.47 4.51
N ALA A 39 -1.30 -0.60 5.39
CA ALA A 39 0.09 -0.31 5.05
C ALA A 39 0.59 -1.13 3.83
N ALA A 40 0.10 -2.36 3.64
CA ALA A 40 0.45 -3.20 2.49
C ALA A 40 -0.14 -2.64 1.18
N VAL A 41 -1.36 -2.10 1.23
CA VAL A 41 -2.00 -1.45 0.08
C VAL A 41 -1.24 -0.19 -0.31
N ILE A 42 -0.92 0.67 0.67
CA ILE A 42 -0.13 1.89 0.42
C ILE A 42 1.24 1.53 -0.16
N ALA A 43 1.91 0.51 0.39
CA ALA A 43 3.20 0.06 -0.13
C ALA A 43 3.10 -0.43 -1.58
N ARG A 44 2.07 -1.24 -1.89
CA ARG A 44 1.80 -1.71 -3.25
C ARG A 44 1.58 -0.56 -4.22
N GLU A 45 0.77 0.43 -3.85
CA GLU A 45 0.51 1.61 -4.69
C GLU A 45 1.78 2.39 -4.97
N ILE A 46 2.61 2.63 -3.95
CA ILE A 46 3.89 3.32 -4.11
C ILE A 46 4.80 2.54 -5.06
N ILE A 47 4.92 1.22 -4.89
CA ILE A 47 5.77 0.36 -5.74
C ILE A 47 5.28 0.42 -7.19
N LEU A 48 3.99 0.17 -7.44
CA LEU A 48 3.42 0.19 -8.79
C LEU A 48 3.54 1.58 -9.44
N ASN A 49 3.31 2.65 -8.69
CA ASN A 49 3.44 4.02 -9.19
C ASN A 49 4.88 4.35 -9.58
N ASN A 50 5.89 3.82 -8.88
CA ASN A 50 7.29 4.04 -9.26
C ASN A 50 7.70 3.18 -10.46
N LEU A 51 7.17 1.96 -10.60
CA LEU A 51 7.45 1.09 -11.75
C LEU A 51 6.77 1.55 -13.04
N ASN A 52 5.61 2.22 -12.93
CA ASN A 52 4.85 2.72 -14.08
C ASN A 52 5.25 4.13 -14.52
N LYS A 53 6.10 4.83 -13.75
CA LYS A 53 6.75 6.07 -14.18
C LYS A 53 7.86 5.73 -15.18
N LYS A 54 7.50 5.60 -16.45
CA LYS A 54 8.42 5.63 -17.59
C LYS A 54 8.45 7.02 -18.20
#